data_AF-A0A4R1WTB5-F1
#
_entry.id   AF-A0A4R1WTB5-F1
#
_cell.length_a   1.000
_cell.length_b   1.000
_cell.length_c   1.000
_cell.angle_alpha   90.00
_cell.angle_beta   90.00
_cell.angle_gamma   90.00
#
_symmetry.space_group_name_H-M   'P 1'
#
loop_
_entity.id
_entity.type
_entity.pdbx_description
1 polymer ?
#
loop_
_entity_poly.entity_id
_entity_poly.type
_entity_poly.pdbx_seq_one_letter_code
_entity_poly.pdbx_strand_id
1 'polypeptide(L)'
;MDEFTLRWQMGPPGSATFAWSFPQETVEIHTTYIGDGLGSVLQAAIDLQMGSSSAIAFLPAEPGATCLFFAGAETKVYLQIVHFGDMESERHRWSGAACGGTVGSMSATLFANHCSWLRMYW
;
A
#
# COMPACT_ATOMS: atom_id res chain seq x y z
N MET A 1 -16.12 7.92 9.92
CA MET A 1 -14.86 7.69 9.19
C MET A 1 -14.96 6.30 8.65
N ASP A 2 -14.88 6.19 7.33
CA ASP A 2 -15.22 4.94 6.67
C ASP A 2 -14.11 3.92 6.87
N GLU A 3 -14.51 2.73 7.29
CA GLU A 3 -13.61 1.60 7.43
C GLU A 3 -13.23 1.12 6.03
N PHE A 4 -11.94 0.85 5.82
CA PHE A 4 -11.47 0.24 4.59
C PHE A 4 -11.03 -1.19 4.82
N THR A 5 -11.08 -1.98 3.76
CA THR A 5 -10.52 -3.33 3.75
C THR A 5 -9.36 -3.40 2.78
N LEU A 6 -8.34 -4.17 3.14
CA LEU A 6 -7.20 -4.48 2.30
C LEU A 6 -7.18 -5.96 1.99
N ARG A 7 -7.03 -6.31 0.72
CA ARG A 7 -6.95 -7.69 0.26
C ARG A 7 -5.82 -7.84 -0.75
N TRP A 8 -5.07 -8.91 -0.59
CA TRP A 8 -4.15 -9.39 -1.62
C TRP A 8 -4.80 -10.54 -2.36
N GLN A 9 -4.85 -10.45 -3.67
CA GLN A 9 -5.29 -11.52 -4.55
C GLN A 9 -4.09 -12.00 -5.34
N MET A 10 -3.66 -13.23 -5.09
CA MET A 10 -2.56 -13.83 -5.86
C MET A 10 -3.06 -14.13 -7.27
N GLY A 11 -2.38 -13.58 -8.27
CA GLY A 11 -2.66 -13.85 -9.67
C GLY A 11 -1.85 -15.05 -10.18
N PRO A 12 -1.67 -15.16 -11.51
CA PRO A 12 -0.69 -16.06 -12.10
C PRO A 12 0.71 -15.90 -11.50
N PRO A 13 1.61 -16.89 -11.67
CA PRO A 13 2.98 -16.81 -11.19
C PRO A 13 3.67 -15.50 -11.59
N GLY A 14 4.12 -14.76 -10.58
CA GLY A 14 4.78 -13.46 -10.68
C GLY A 14 3.90 -12.26 -10.36
N SER A 15 2.59 -12.42 -10.23
CA SER A 15 1.63 -11.31 -10.11
C SER A 15 0.74 -11.39 -8.86
N ALA A 16 0.41 -10.23 -8.32
CA ALA A 16 -0.60 -10.07 -7.29
C ALA A 16 -1.39 -8.77 -7.52
N THR A 17 -2.64 -8.77 -7.11
CA THR A 17 -3.47 -7.56 -7.05
C THR A 17 -3.63 -7.16 -5.60
N PHE A 18 -3.20 -5.94 -5.28
CA PHE A 18 -3.53 -5.29 -4.02
C PHE A 18 -4.84 -4.53 -4.20
N ALA A 19 -5.92 -5.05 -3.62
CA ALA A 19 -7.22 -4.42 -3.63
C ALA A 19 -7.45 -3.69 -2.31
N TRP A 20 -7.74 -2.41 -2.41
CA TRP A 20 -8.22 -1.58 -1.32
C TRP A 20 -9.70 -1.29 -1.60
N SER A 21 -10.58 -1.52 -0.62
CA SER A 21 -12.01 -1.19 -0.73
C SER A 21 -12.46 -0.24 0.37
N PHE A 22 -13.03 0.90 -0.03
CA PHE A 22 -13.96 1.74 0.72
C PHE A 22 -15.42 1.34 0.42
N PRO A 23 -16.41 1.78 1.23
CA PRO A 23 -17.82 1.53 0.94
C PRO A 23 -18.27 2.03 -0.45
N GLN A 24 -17.61 3.04 -1.00
CA GLN A 24 -18.00 3.72 -2.24
C GLN A 24 -17.04 3.45 -3.42
N GLU A 25 -15.86 2.91 -3.14
CA GLU A 25 -14.77 2.81 -4.11
C GLU A 25 -13.92 1.59 -3.81
N THR A 26 -13.51 0.88 -4.86
CA THR A 26 -12.44 -0.11 -4.75
C THR A 26 -11.35 0.25 -5.73
N VAL A 27 -10.12 0.34 -5.24
CA VAL A 27 -8.95 0.59 -6.05
C VAL A 27 -8.11 -0.67 -6.04
N GLU A 28 -7.78 -1.13 -7.24
CA GLU A 28 -6.96 -2.30 -7.47
C GLU A 28 -5.62 -1.85 -8.05
N ILE A 29 -4.55 -2.23 -7.37
CA ILE A 29 -3.19 -1.98 -7.81
C ILE A 29 -2.60 -3.34 -8.20
N HIS A 30 -2.44 -3.54 -9.51
CA HIS A 30 -1.72 -4.69 -10.02
C HIS A 30 -0.23 -4.49 -9.80
N THR A 31 0.42 -5.47 -9.18
CA THR A 31 1.86 -5.44 -8.91
C THR A 31 2.47 -6.82 -9.10
N THR A 32 3.78 -6.88 -9.26
CA THR A 32 4.49 -8.15 -9.22
C THR A 32 4.84 -8.47 -7.78
N TYR A 33 4.66 -9.73 -7.39
CA TYR A 33 5.18 -10.18 -6.11
C TYR A 33 6.68 -10.50 -6.19
N ILE A 34 7.22 -10.58 -7.41
CA ILE A 34 8.64 -10.67 -7.71
C ILE A 34 9.14 -9.23 -7.82
N GLY A 35 9.70 -8.70 -6.73
CA GLY A 35 10.21 -7.33 -6.66
C GLY A 35 10.00 -6.67 -5.30
N ASP A 36 10.38 -5.39 -5.22
CA ASP A 36 10.41 -4.66 -3.95
C ASP A 36 9.03 -4.21 -3.46
N GLY A 37 7.99 -4.29 -4.30
CA GLY A 37 6.64 -3.78 -3.99
C GLY A 37 6.00 -4.44 -2.78
N LEU A 38 5.80 -5.75 -2.83
CA LEU A 38 5.21 -6.52 -1.73
C LEU A 38 6.08 -6.46 -0.47
N GLY A 39 7.41 -6.55 -0.63
CA GLY A 39 8.36 -6.43 0.47
C GLY A 39 8.26 -5.08 1.19
N SER A 40 8.10 -4.00 0.43
CA SER A 40 7.92 -2.65 0.97
C SER A 40 6.62 -2.51 1.76
N VAL A 41 5.51 -3.09 1.29
CA VAL A 41 4.24 -3.10 2.04
C VAL A 41 4.34 -3.93 3.32
N LEU A 42 4.97 -5.11 3.26
CA LEU A 42 5.17 -5.96 4.43
C LEU A 42 6.04 -5.27 5.48
N GLN A 43 7.12 -4.61 5.05
CA GLN A 43 7.98 -3.83 5.95
C GLN A 43 7.21 -2.71 6.63
N ALA A 44 6.40 -1.95 5.88
CA ALA A 44 5.58 -0.89 6.44
C ALA A 44 4.58 -1.43 7.49
N ALA A 45 3.99 -2.60 7.27
CA ALA A 45 3.12 -3.25 8.25
C ALA A 45 3.86 -3.66 9.53
N ILE A 46 5.08 -4.21 9.38
CA ILE A 46 5.93 -4.56 10.52
C ILE A 46 6.31 -3.29 11.31
N ASP A 47 6.68 -2.21 10.63
CA ASP A 47 7.06 -0.95 11.29
C ASP A 47 5.90 -0.40 12.13
N LEU A 48 4.68 -0.38 11.57
CA LEU A 48 3.48 0.04 12.31
C LEU A 48 3.18 -0.90 13.48
N GLN A 49 3.32 -2.21 13.29
CA GLN A 49 3.11 -3.20 14.36
C GLN A 49 4.11 -3.04 15.51
N MET A 50 5.35 -2.64 15.21
CA MET A 50 6.40 -2.36 16.20
C MET A 50 6.24 -0.99 16.87
N GLY A 51 5.16 -0.25 16.56
CA GLY A 51 4.84 1.02 17.20
C GLY A 51 5.32 2.26 16.45
N SER A 52 5.75 2.13 15.19
CA SER A 52 5.99 3.31 14.36
C SER A 52 4.70 4.10 14.17
N SER A 53 4.77 5.43 14.26
CA SER A 53 3.64 6.34 14.04
C SER A 53 3.29 6.53 12.56
N SER A 54 4.21 6.14 11.67
CA SER A 54 4.01 6.20 10.23
C SER A 54 4.93 5.22 9.51
N ALA A 55 4.53 4.79 8.32
CA ALA A 55 5.33 3.96 7.45
C ALA A 55 5.02 4.27 5.99
N ILE A 56 5.95 3.95 5.10
CA ILE A 56 5.82 4.22 3.66
C ILE A 56 6.09 2.93 2.91
N ALA A 57 5.21 2.60 1.96
CA ALA A 57 5.44 1.52 1.01
C ALA A 57 5.44 2.03 -0.42
N PHE A 58 6.34 1.48 -1.24
CA PHE A 58 6.48 1.82 -2.65
C PHE A 58 6.07 0.64 -3.52
N LEU A 59 5.14 0.87 -4.43
CA LEU A 59 4.73 -0.07 -5.46
C LEU A 59 5.23 0.46 -6.81
N PRO A 60 6.37 -0.04 -7.32
CA PRO A 60 6.89 0.37 -8.62
C PRO A 60 5.93 -0.06 -9.73
N ALA A 61 5.76 0.79 -10.75
CA ALA A 61 4.93 0.48 -11.90
C ALA A 61 5.46 1.23 -13.12
N GLU A 62 6.17 0.61 -14.05
CA GLU A 62 6.81 1.32 -15.18
C GLU A 62 5.77 2.03 -16.08
N PRO A 63 5.89 3.36 -16.34
CA PRO A 63 6.99 4.28 -16.01
C PRO A 63 6.84 5.08 -14.69
N GLY A 64 5.77 4.89 -13.94
CA GLY A 64 5.45 5.57 -12.69
C GLY A 64 5.71 4.75 -11.40
N ALA A 65 4.97 5.12 -10.35
CA ALA A 65 4.88 4.34 -9.12
C ALA A 65 3.63 4.74 -8.32
N THR A 66 3.25 3.88 -7.39
CA THR A 66 2.29 4.23 -6.34
C THR A 66 2.97 4.19 -4.98
N CYS A 67 2.82 5.25 -4.20
CA CYS A 67 3.31 5.33 -2.83
C CYS A 67 2.13 5.27 -1.86
N LEU A 68 2.25 4.39 -0.88
CA LEU A 68 1.29 4.20 0.20
C LEU A 68 1.87 4.83 1.46
N PHE A 69 1.25 5.89 1.94
CA PHE A 69 1.63 6.53 3.20
C PHE A 69 0.68 6.08 4.30
N PHE A 70 1.22 5.39 5.29
CA PHE A 70 0.51 4.96 6.46
C PHE A 70 0.84 5.90 7.62
N ALA A 71 -0.17 6.38 8.34
CA ALA A 71 0.00 7.21 9.52
C ALA A 71 -0.97 6.80 10.62
N GLY A 72 -0.61 7.08 11.87
CA GLY A 72 -1.44 6.75 13.02
C GLY A 72 -0.72 5.79 13.95
N ALA A 73 -1.22 5.70 15.18
CA ALA A 73 -0.65 4.88 16.24
C ALA A 73 -1.74 4.01 16.87
N GLU A 74 -1.32 2.84 17.35
CA GLU A 74 -2.10 1.91 18.18
C GLU A 74 -3.37 1.34 17.52
N THR A 75 -4.47 2.08 17.51
CA THR A 75 -5.80 1.52 17.21
C THR A 75 -6.29 1.84 15.81
N LYS A 76 -5.75 2.88 15.16
CA LYS A 76 -6.16 3.30 13.81
C LYS A 76 -4.96 3.68 12.96
N VAL A 77 -4.93 3.12 11.76
CA VAL A 77 -3.99 3.44 10.68
C VAL A 77 -4.77 4.14 9.59
N TYR A 78 -4.30 5.32 9.23
CA TYR A 78 -4.69 6.11 8.08
C TYR A 78 -3.83 5.74 6.88
N LEU A 79 -4.46 5.62 5.72
CA LEU A 79 -3.77 5.34 4.47
C LEU A 79 -4.03 6.51 3.51
N GLN A 80 -2.95 7.03 2.93
CA GLN A 80 -2.96 7.99 1.83
C GLN A 80 -2.21 7.40 0.65
N ILE A 81 -2.76 7.57 -0.55
CA ILE A 81 -2.22 6.96 -1.77
C ILE A 81 -1.85 8.06 -2.76
N VAL A 82 -0.61 8.00 -3.22
CA VAL A 82 -0.02 8.98 -4.11
C VAL A 82 0.44 8.27 -5.36
N HIS A 83 -0.10 8.68 -6.51
CA HIS A 83 0.32 8.16 -7.81
C HIS A 83 1.32 9.11 -8.45
N PHE A 84 2.42 8.55 -8.94
CA PHE A 84 3.43 9.23 -9.72
C PHE A 84 3.31 8.76 -11.16
N GLY A 85 3.13 9.70 -12.10
CA GLY A 85 2.98 9.39 -13.53
C GLY A 85 4.29 9.02 -14.23
N ASP A 86 5.42 9.45 -13.69
CA ASP A 86 6.77 9.19 -14.19
C ASP A 86 7.74 9.26 -13.00
N MET A 87 8.46 8.18 -12.72
CA MET A 87 9.48 8.08 -11.67
C MET A 87 10.91 8.00 -12.24
N GLU A 88 11.05 7.75 -13.54
CA GLU A 88 12.33 7.56 -14.22
C GLU A 88 12.98 8.90 -14.57
N SER A 89 12.17 9.93 -14.82
CA SER A 89 12.67 11.27 -15.17
C SER A 89 13.30 11.99 -13.98
N GLU A 90 14.60 12.31 -14.06
CA GLU A 90 15.27 13.12 -13.02
C GLU A 90 14.61 14.50 -12.81
N ARG A 91 14.06 15.08 -13.87
CA ARG A 91 13.41 16.40 -13.82
C ARG A 91 11.96 16.33 -13.35
N HIS A 92 11.29 15.19 -13.56
CA HIS A 92 9.85 15.07 -13.37
C HIS A 92 9.42 14.02 -12.34
N ARG A 93 10.35 13.26 -11.74
CA ARG A 93 10.03 12.15 -10.82
C ARG A 93 9.13 12.50 -9.63
N TRP A 94 9.11 13.78 -9.25
CA TRP A 94 8.26 14.31 -8.17
C TRP A 94 7.18 15.27 -8.67
N SER A 95 7.22 15.67 -9.94
CA SER A 95 6.25 16.58 -10.53
C SER A 95 5.06 15.79 -11.08
N GLY A 96 3.84 16.19 -10.72
CA GLY A 96 2.63 15.49 -11.16
C GLY A 96 2.14 14.40 -10.21
N ALA A 97 2.67 14.35 -8.97
CA ALA A 97 2.08 13.55 -7.91
C ALA A 97 0.61 14.00 -7.71
N ALA A 98 -0.32 13.12 -8.03
CA ALA A 98 -1.73 13.35 -7.78
C ALA A 98 -2.11 12.56 -6.52
N CYS A 99 -2.72 13.26 -5.55
CA CYS A 99 -3.44 12.58 -4.50
C CYS A 99 -4.71 11.96 -5.10
N GLY A 100 -4.71 10.62 -5.23
CA GLY A 100 -5.95 9.85 -5.37
C GLY A 100 -6.65 9.89 -4.01
N GLY A 101 -7.35 10.99 -3.75
CA GLY A 101 -7.75 11.38 -2.40
C GLY A 101 -8.87 10.53 -1.84
N THR A 102 -8.52 9.43 -1.18
CA THR A 102 -9.43 8.76 -0.24
C THR A 102 -8.66 8.38 1.02
N VAL A 103 -8.93 9.10 2.12
CA VAL A 103 -8.30 8.87 3.43
C VAL A 103 -9.20 7.96 4.25
N GLY A 104 -8.74 6.74 4.48
CA GLY A 104 -9.42 5.73 5.28
C GLY A 104 -8.86 5.58 6.67
N SER A 105 -9.57 4.88 7.57
CA SER A 105 -8.97 4.33 8.79
C SER A 105 -9.23 2.83 8.92
N MET A 106 -8.22 2.05 9.31
CA MET A 106 -8.32 0.61 9.60
C MET A 106 -7.62 0.32 10.93
N SER A 107 -8.01 -0.74 11.63
CA SER A 107 -7.28 -1.16 12.82
C SER A 107 -5.86 -1.61 12.48
N ALA A 108 -4.85 -1.14 13.24
CA ALA A 108 -3.46 -1.56 13.06
C ALA A 108 -3.30 -3.09 13.21
N THR A 109 -4.04 -3.69 14.14
CA THR A 109 -4.05 -5.14 14.36
C THR A 109 -4.61 -5.89 13.15
N LEU A 110 -5.68 -5.38 12.53
CA LEU A 110 -6.24 -5.98 11.32
C LEU A 110 -5.28 -5.87 10.13
N PHE A 111 -4.58 -4.73 10.00
CA PHE A 111 -3.56 -4.55 8.97
C PHE A 111 -2.39 -5.54 9.15
N ALA A 112 -1.83 -5.63 10.36
CA ALA A 112 -0.75 -6.55 10.67
C ALA A 112 -1.13 -8.02 10.46
N ASN A 113 -2.37 -8.41 10.80
CA ASN A 113 -2.86 -9.77 10.60
C ASN A 113 -3.01 -10.12 9.11
N HIS A 114 -3.49 -9.18 8.28
CA HIS A 114 -3.57 -9.37 6.84
C HIS A 114 -2.19 -9.51 6.18
N CYS A 115 -1.20 -8.73 6.63
CA CYS A 115 0.18 -8.85 6.15
C CYS A 115 0.90 -10.10 6.67
N SER A 116 0.57 -10.57 7.88
CA SER A 116 1.17 -11.80 8.44
C SER A 116 0.77 -13.06 7.65
N TRP A 117 -0.43 -13.08 7.07
CA TRP A 117 -0.86 -14.15 6.16
C TRP A 117 0.04 -14.24 4.93
N LEU A 118 0.49 -13.12 4.37
CA LEU A 118 1.41 -13.12 3.23
C LEU A 118 2.74 -13.80 3.58
N ARG A 119 3.24 -13.65 4.80
CA ARG A 119 4.51 -14.28 5.24
C ARG A 119 4.48 -15.81 5.23
N MET A 120 3.31 -16.44 5.28
CA MET A 120 3.20 -17.92 5.29
C MET A 120 3.29 -18.54 3.89
N TYR A 121 3.11 -17.74 2.83
CA TYR A 121 3.14 -18.21 1.44
C TYR A 121 4.46 -17.91 0.73
N TRP A 122 5.47 -17.46 1.50
CA TRP A 122 6.79 -17.02 1.02
C TRP A 122 7.92 -17.68 1.80
#